data_AF-A0AAD9V5I1-F1
#
_entry.id   AF-A0AAD9V5I1-F1
#
_cell.length_a   1.000
_cell.length_b   1.000
_cell.length_c   1.000
_cell.angle_alpha   90.00
_cell.angle_beta   90.00
_cell.angle_gamma   90.00
#
_symmetry.space_group_name_H-M   'P 1'
#
loop_
_entity.id
_entity.type
_entity.pdbx_description
1 polymer ?
#
loop_
_entity_poly.entity_id
_entity_poly.type
_entity_poly.pdbx_seq_one_letter_code
_entity_poly.pdbx_strand_id
1 'polypeptide(L)'
;MVTAISRKAVLYPFNRPNSPGAMIVIDYNRKSVSEELFDIIVLFYPELQDMILIRGDNPHPWLAKVVCIQDRAQTVRVLYYEKDPTRPGQDLFLPNNTRLAYDYVPWNSIIGLALGEWQGNAWQLF
;
A
#
# COMPACT_ATOMS: atom_id res chain seq x y z
N MET A 1 -25.25 2.88 4.66
CA MET A 1 -23.98 3.07 3.94
C MET A 1 -23.31 1.70 3.90
N VAL A 2 -23.35 1.00 2.76
CA VAL A 2 -22.76 -0.34 2.65
C VAL A 2 -21.26 -0.14 2.50
N THR A 3 -20.48 -0.64 3.46
CA THR A 3 -19.03 -0.77 3.35
C THR A 3 -18.75 -1.71 2.19
N ALA A 4 -18.54 -1.15 1.00
CA ALA A 4 -18.13 -1.92 -0.16
C ALA A 4 -16.76 -2.51 0.17
N ILE A 5 -16.71 -3.83 0.32
CA ILE A 5 -15.44 -4.57 0.44
C ILE A 5 -14.65 -4.30 -0.83
N SER A 6 -13.67 -3.39 -0.76
CA SER A 6 -12.96 -2.86 -1.92
C SER A 6 -11.73 -3.71 -2.29
N ARG A 7 -11.17 -4.44 -1.31
CA ARG A 7 -10.03 -5.34 -1.50
C ARG A 7 -10.42 -6.79 -1.27
N LYS A 8 -10.84 -7.46 -2.34
CA LYS A 8 -11.16 -8.89 -2.32
C LYS A 8 -9.95 -9.68 -2.78
N ALA A 9 -9.42 -10.53 -1.92
CA ALA A 9 -8.48 -11.57 -2.28
C ALA A 9 -9.26 -12.86 -2.61
N VAL A 10 -8.85 -13.58 -3.65
CA VAL A 10 -9.38 -14.92 -3.91
C VAL A 10 -8.54 -15.91 -3.11
N LEU A 11 -9.14 -16.58 -2.15
CA LEU A 11 -8.51 -17.68 -1.43
C LEU A 11 -8.81 -18.99 -2.15
N TYR A 12 -7.77 -19.73 -2.52
CA TYR A 12 -7.91 -21.05 -3.11
C TYR A 12 -7.40 -22.12 -2.13
N PRO A 13 -8.18 -23.17 -1.85
CA PRO A 13 -7.73 -24.26 -0.99
C PRO A 13 -6.49 -24.93 -1.56
N PHE A 14 -5.40 -24.96 -0.80
CA PHE A 14 -4.16 -25.62 -1.19
C PHE A 14 -3.69 -26.49 -0.03
N ASN A 15 -4.17 -27.73 0.00
CA ASN A 15 -3.83 -28.68 1.05
C ASN A 15 -2.35 -29.10 0.92
N ARG A 16 -1.49 -28.57 1.79
CA ARG A 16 -0.13 -29.11 1.96
C ARG A 16 -0.19 -30.36 2.84
N PRO A 17 0.66 -31.38 2.60
CA PRO A 17 0.70 -32.61 3.41
C PRO A 17 0.79 -32.37 4.92
N ASN A 18 1.43 -31.26 5.34
CA ASN A 18 1.64 -30.90 6.75
C ASN A 18 0.80 -29.70 7.23
N SER A 19 -0.16 -29.22 6.44
CA SER A 19 -0.99 -28.06 6.81
C SER A 19 -2.41 -28.21 6.23
N PRO A 20 -3.25 -29.06 6.85
CA PRO A 20 -4.66 -29.18 6.48
C PRO A 20 -5.35 -27.82 6.62
N GLY A 21 -6.09 -27.40 5.59
CA GLY A 21 -6.78 -26.09 5.59
C GLY A 21 -5.92 -24.91 5.14
N ALA A 22 -4.69 -25.15 4.67
CA ALA A 22 -3.91 -24.11 4.03
C ALA A 22 -4.63 -23.55 2.78
N MET A 23 -4.55 -22.23 2.61
CA MET A 23 -5.09 -21.51 1.46
C MET A 23 -3.98 -20.72 0.80
N ILE A 24 -4.04 -20.56 -0.52
CA ILE A 24 -3.20 -19.63 -1.27
C ILE A 24 -4.03 -18.42 -1.67
N VAL A 25 -3.39 -17.25 -1.68
CA VAL A 25 -3.98 -16.03 -2.26
C VAL A 25 -3.72 -16.06 -3.75
N ILE A 26 -4.79 -16.09 -4.55
CA ILE A 26 -4.73 -15.90 -5.99
C ILE A 26 -4.94 -14.44 -6.30
N ASP A 27 -3.94 -13.85 -6.95
CA ASP A 27 -4.02 -12.54 -7.54
C ASP A 27 -4.67 -12.61 -8.92
N TYR A 28 -5.89 -12.08 -9.05
CA TYR A 28 -6.71 -12.22 -10.27
C TYR A 28 -6.19 -11.44 -11.49
N ASN A 29 -5.36 -10.40 -11.28
CA ASN A 29 -4.73 -9.67 -12.39
C ASN A 29 -3.36 -10.22 -12.76
N ARG A 30 -2.87 -11.23 -12.04
CA ARG A 30 -1.56 -11.81 -12.33
C ARG A 30 -1.66 -12.67 -13.59
N LYS A 31 -0.91 -12.29 -14.64
CA LYS A 31 -0.88 -13.01 -15.92
C LYS A 31 -0.25 -14.41 -15.83
N SER A 32 0.65 -14.62 -14.87
CA SER A 32 1.31 -15.91 -14.64
C SER A 32 1.74 -16.06 -13.17
N VAL A 33 1.50 -17.23 -12.61
CA VAL A 33 2.03 -17.61 -11.28
C VAL A 33 3.49 -17.99 -11.46
N SER A 34 4.38 -17.46 -10.62
CA SER A 34 5.79 -17.88 -10.63
C SER A 34 5.88 -19.36 -10.26
N GLU A 35 6.67 -20.14 -10.99
CA GLU A 35 6.90 -21.56 -10.67
C GLU A 35 7.64 -21.73 -9.33
N GLU A 36 8.37 -20.70 -8.93
CA GLU A 36 9.01 -20.61 -7.62
C GLU A 36 7.98 -20.12 -6.58
N LEU A 37 7.37 -21.07 -5.88
CA LEU A 37 6.36 -20.90 -4.81
C LEU A 37 6.76 -19.94 -3.67
N PHE A 38 8.01 -19.51 -3.61
CA PHE A 38 8.57 -18.70 -2.52
C PHE A 38 8.46 -17.19 -2.77
N ASP A 39 8.16 -16.76 -4.01
CA ASP A 39 8.07 -15.36 -4.41
C ASP A 39 6.64 -14.94 -4.79
N ILE A 40 5.66 -15.35 -3.98
CA ILE A 40 4.30 -14.81 -4.10
C ILE A 40 4.31 -13.38 -3.54
N ILE A 41 4.72 -12.42 -4.37
CA ILE A 41 4.44 -11.00 -4.15
C ILE A 41 2.92 -10.84 -4.23
N VAL A 42 2.28 -10.56 -3.09
CA VAL A 42 0.88 -10.13 -3.05
C VAL A 42 0.85 -8.69 -3.55
N LEU A 43 0.30 -8.47 -4.75
CA LEU A 43 0.16 -7.11 -5.27
C LEU A 43 -0.75 -6.31 -4.33
N PHE A 44 -0.27 -5.13 -3.93
CA PHE A 44 -1.11 -4.14 -3.27
C PHE A 44 -2.01 -3.51 -4.33
N TYR A 45 -3.30 -3.44 -4.04
CA TYR A 45 -4.31 -2.79 -4.89
C TYR A 45 -4.67 -1.43 -4.28
N PRO A 46 -3.99 -0.36 -4.70
CA PRO A 46 -4.22 0.97 -4.14
C PRO A 46 -5.55 1.55 -4.60
N GLU A 47 -6.18 2.30 -3.71
CA GLU A 47 -7.39 3.08 -3.96
C GLU A 47 -7.10 4.58 -3.83
N LEU A 48 -7.96 5.38 -4.45
CA LEU A 48 -7.82 6.84 -4.40
C LEU A 48 -7.95 7.30 -2.94
N GLN A 49 -7.06 8.20 -2.52
CA GLN A 49 -6.96 8.72 -1.15
C GLN A 49 -6.40 7.77 -0.10
N ASP A 50 -6.02 6.54 -0.47
CA ASP A 50 -5.28 5.67 0.45
C ASP A 50 -4.01 6.36 0.94
N MET A 51 -3.73 6.19 2.23
CA MET A 51 -2.41 6.46 2.80
C MET A 51 -1.60 5.18 2.75
N ILE A 52 -0.46 5.21 2.10
CA ILE A 52 0.36 4.04 1.81
C ILE A 52 1.77 4.21 2.34
N LEU A 53 2.36 3.08 2.73
CA LEU A 53 3.77 2.95 3.04
C LEU A 53 4.49 2.44 1.78
N ILE A 54 5.49 3.19 1.34
CA ILE A 54 6.31 2.88 0.18
C ILE A 54 7.70 2.50 0.67
N ARG A 55 8.32 1.51 0.02
CA ARG A 55 9.72 1.16 0.27
C ARG A 55 10.61 2.37 -0.03
N GLY A 56 11.10 3.01 1.03
CA GLY A 56 12.03 4.13 0.96
C GLY A 56 13.45 3.71 1.36
N ASP A 57 14.30 4.72 1.59
CA ASP A 57 15.64 4.51 2.10
C ASP A 57 15.59 4.07 3.58
N ASN A 58 16.32 3.01 3.92
CA ASN A 58 16.42 2.53 5.30
C ASN A 58 16.82 3.67 6.25
N PRO A 59 16.19 3.81 7.43
CA PRO A 59 15.38 2.78 8.11
C PRO A 59 13.86 2.96 8.06
N HIS A 60 13.31 3.97 7.37
CA HIS A 60 11.87 4.26 7.43
C HIS A 60 11.20 4.24 6.05
N PRO A 61 10.04 3.56 5.91
CA PRO A 61 9.26 3.65 4.69
C PRO A 61 8.78 5.09 4.47
N TRP A 62 8.62 5.46 3.20
CA TRP A 62 8.03 6.75 2.85
C TRP A 62 6.52 6.68 2.98
N LEU A 63 5.91 7.75 3.50
CA LEU A 63 4.47 7.86 3.65
C LEU A 63 3.92 8.72 2.50
N ALA A 64 2.86 8.26 1.83
CA ALA A 64 2.25 9.03 0.77
C ALA A 64 0.74 8.80 0.64
N LYS A 65 0.05 9.79 0.06
CA LYS A 65 -1.35 9.70 -0.32
C LYS A 65 -1.49 9.35 -1.79
N VAL A 66 -2.33 8.38 -2.13
CA VAL A 66 -2.66 8.07 -3.53
C VAL A 66 -3.57 9.16 -4.10
N VAL A 67 -3.13 9.81 -5.17
CA VAL A 67 -3.88 10.89 -5.84
C VAL A 67 -4.38 10.53 -7.23
N CYS A 68 -3.82 9.49 -7.85
CA CYS A 68 -4.29 8.95 -9.13
C CYS A 68 -3.81 7.50 -9.30
N ILE A 69 -4.62 6.65 -9.93
CA ILE A 69 -4.29 5.25 -10.20
C ILE A 69 -4.16 5.04 -11.70
N GLN A 70 -3.11 4.33 -12.11
CA GLN A 70 -2.88 3.92 -13.49
C GLN A 70 -2.85 2.38 -13.58
N ASP A 71 -4.03 1.75 -13.57
CA ASP A 71 -4.17 0.29 -13.47
C ASP A 71 -3.39 -0.47 -14.54
N ARG A 72 -3.43 0.01 -15.79
CA ARG A 72 -2.72 -0.66 -16.91
C ARG A 72 -1.22 -0.70 -16.74
N ALA A 73 -0.65 0.34 -16.10
CA ALA A 73 0.77 0.44 -15.84
C ALA A 73 1.17 -0.14 -14.47
N GLN A 74 0.18 -0.48 -13.64
CA GLN A 74 0.36 -0.84 -12.23
C GLN A 74 1.22 0.18 -11.48
N THR A 75 0.92 1.46 -11.71
CA THR A 75 1.52 2.59 -11.00
C THR A 75 0.44 3.45 -10.35
N VAL A 76 0.84 4.20 -9.33
CA VAL A 76 0.02 5.25 -8.72
C VAL A 76 0.79 6.55 -8.72
N ARG A 77 0.08 7.65 -8.98
CA ARG A 77 0.60 8.97 -8.63
C ARG A 77 0.32 9.21 -7.16
N VAL A 78 1.33 9.64 -6.42
CA VAL A 78 1.24 9.88 -4.98
C VAL A 78 1.63 11.32 -4.63
N LEU A 79 1.23 11.76 -3.44
CA LEU A 79 1.75 12.95 -2.77
C LEU A 79 2.44 12.51 -1.48
N TYR A 80 3.74 12.79 -1.33
CA TYR A 80 4.49 12.42 -0.13
C TYR A 80 4.11 13.28 1.08
N TYR A 81 4.15 12.63 2.24
CA TYR A 81 3.88 13.20 3.55
C TYR A 81 5.10 13.03 4.44
N GLU A 82 5.48 14.10 5.13
CA GLU A 82 6.66 14.15 6.00
C GLU A 82 6.25 14.42 7.44
N LYS A 83 7.04 13.89 8.38
CA LYS A 83 6.77 14.06 9.81
C LYS A 83 6.84 15.54 10.19
N ASP A 84 5.87 16.01 10.97
CA ASP A 84 5.79 17.40 11.39
C ASP A 84 7.02 17.78 12.24
N PRO A 85 7.90 18.68 11.76
CA PRO A 85 9.10 19.07 12.50
C PRO A 85 8.80 19.89 13.75
N THR A 86 7.61 20.49 13.84
CA THR A 86 7.21 21.34 14.97
C THR A 86 6.65 20.56 16.16
N ARG A 87 6.28 19.29 15.94
CA ARG A 87 5.74 18.38 16.97
C ARG A 87 6.55 17.09 17.05
N PRO A 88 7.86 17.18 17.36
CA PRO A 88 8.70 16.01 17.49
C PRO A 88 8.15 15.10 18.61
N GLY A 89 7.87 13.85 18.27
CA GLY A 89 7.30 12.85 19.19
C GLY A 89 5.83 12.51 18.95
N GLN A 90 5.12 13.29 18.11
CA GLN A 90 3.84 12.86 17.55
C GLN A 90 4.09 12.25 16.18
N ASP A 91 3.47 11.11 15.86
CA ASP A 91 3.50 10.52 14.52
C ASP A 91 2.48 11.20 13.60
N LEU A 92 2.56 12.53 13.57
CA LEU A 92 1.76 13.41 12.73
C LEU A 92 2.56 13.77 11.49
N PHE A 93 1.95 13.61 10.33
CA PHE A 93 2.57 13.83 9.03
C PHE A 93 1.78 14.86 8.23
N LEU A 94 2.52 15.75 7.57
CA LEU A 94 1.98 16.85 6.77
C LEU A 94 2.32 16.62 5.29
N PRO A 95 1.46 17.07 4.35
CA PRO A 95 1.79 16.98 2.94
C PRO A 95 3.03 17.82 2.65
N ASN A 96 3.98 17.24 1.92
CA ASN A 96 5.12 18.00 1.46
C ASN A 96 4.63 19.00 0.37
N ASN A 97 4.76 20.30 0.65
CA ASN A 97 4.25 21.38 -0.20
C ASN A 97 5.18 21.72 -1.38
N THR A 98 6.27 20.97 -1.58
CA THR A 98 7.15 21.17 -2.72
C THR A 98 6.58 20.52 -3.98
N ARG A 99 6.88 21.08 -5.15
CA ARG A 99 6.46 20.48 -6.44
C ARG A 99 7.00 19.05 -6.64
N LEU A 100 8.14 18.74 -6.01
CA LEU A 100 8.80 17.43 -6.05
C LEU A 100 8.15 16.40 -5.13
N ALA A 101 7.14 16.78 -4.34
CA ALA A 101 6.42 15.86 -3.47
C ALA A 101 5.48 14.90 -4.22
N TYR A 102 5.23 15.13 -5.52
CA TYR A 102 4.45 14.22 -6.34
C TYR A 102 5.34 13.29 -7.14
N ASP A 103 5.00 12.00 -7.16
CA ASP A 103 5.76 10.98 -7.88
C ASP A 103 4.86 9.85 -8.40
N TYR A 104 5.38 9.06 -9.33
CA TYR A 104 4.76 7.84 -9.83
C TYR A 104 5.44 6.61 -9.23
N VAL A 105 4.70 5.86 -8.43
CA VAL A 105 5.21 4.71 -7.68
C VAL A 105 4.60 3.42 -8.23
N PRO A 106 5.41 2.40 -8.53
CA PRO A 106 4.89 1.10 -8.96
C PRO A 106 4.25 0.36 -7.78
N TRP A 107 3.20 -0.42 -8.04
CA TRP A 107 2.43 -1.10 -7.00
C TRP A 107 3.28 -2.08 -6.16
N ASN A 108 4.32 -2.67 -6.75
CA ASN A 108 5.23 -3.60 -6.07
C ASN A 108 6.18 -2.92 -5.06
N SER A 109 6.32 -1.60 -5.09
CA SER A 109 7.05 -0.83 -4.08
C SER A 109 6.19 -0.47 -2.88
N ILE A 110 4.87 -0.69 -2.94
CA ILE A 110 3.94 -0.41 -1.85
C ILE A 110 4.00 -1.57 -0.85
N ILE A 111 4.34 -1.25 0.39
CA ILE A 111 4.45 -2.22 1.49
C ILE A 111 3.06 -2.52 2.07
N GLY A 112 2.18 -1.51 2.10
CA GLY A 112 0.81 -1.66 2.59
C GLY A 112 0.15 -0.32 2.86
N LEU A 113 -1.03 -0.38 3.50
CA LEU A 113 -1.66 0.81 4.05
C LEU A 113 -0.87 1.33 5.25
N ALA A 114 -0.76 2.65 5.33
CA ALA A 114 -0.43 3.32 6.56
C ALA A 114 -1.69 3.39 7.42
N LEU A 115 -1.68 2.72 8.58
CA LEU A 115 -2.79 2.78 9.53
C LEU A 115 -2.72 4.10 10.30
N GLY A 116 -3.85 4.77 10.42
CA GLY A 116 -3.92 6.10 11.02
C GLY A 116 -5.26 6.76 10.76
N GLU A 117 -5.32 8.04 11.07
CA GLU A 117 -6.49 8.88 10.89
C GLU A 117 -6.16 10.27 10.33
N TRP A 118 -7.13 10.86 9.63
CA TRP A 118 -7.02 12.22 9.12
C TRP A 118 -7.28 13.22 10.25
N GLN A 119 -6.35 14.15 10.44
CA GLN A 119 -6.54 15.36 11.24
C GLN A 119 -6.46 16.59 10.33
N GLY A 120 -7.60 16.93 9.73
CA GLY A 120 -7.65 17.93 8.67
C GLY A 120 -6.88 17.46 7.44
N ASN A 121 -5.79 18.14 7.10
CA ASN A 121 -4.90 17.76 6.00
C ASN A 121 -3.65 16.98 6.47
N ALA A 122 -3.54 16.70 7.77
CA ALA A 122 -2.48 15.91 8.37
C ALA A 122 -2.93 14.45 8.54
N TRP A 123 -1.96 13.53 8.52
CA TRP A 123 -2.18 12.12 8.81
C TRP A 123 -1.50 11.76 10.12
N GLN A 124 -2.25 11.22 11.08
CA GLN A 124 -1.70 10.71 12.33
C GLN A 124 -1.64 9.19 12.28
N LEU A 125 -0.44 8.61 12.38
CA LEU A 125 -0.28 7.16 12.49
C LEU A 125 -0.73 6.66 13.87
N PHE A 126 -1.18 5.40 13.92
CA PHE A 126 -1.52 4.68 15.15
C PHE A 126 -0.30 4.01 15.79
#